data_AF-K1V050-F1
#
_entry.id   AF-K1V050-F1
#
_cell.length_a   1.000
_cell.length_b   1.000
_cell.length_c   1.000
_cell.angle_alpha   90.00
_cell.angle_beta   90.00
_cell.angle_gamma   90.00
#
_symmetry.space_group_name_H-M   'P 1'
#
loop_
_entity.id
_entity.type
_entity.pdbx_description
1 polymer ?
#
loop_
_entity_poly.entity_id
_entity_poly.type
_entity_poly.pdbx_seq_one_letter_code
_entity_poly.pdbx_strand_id
1 'polypeptide(L)'
;DQRDWDFATKFGLPIVEVVKGGDITKEAFTLKDDTGIMVNSGFLNGMTVKEAIPAMKQYAVEQGWGHEKVNYKLRDWVFSRQRYWGEPIPMVSCPKCGWVPVPEDQLPLVLPQVESYEPTDDGESPISKMTDWVNTTCPCCGGPAKRETDTMPQWAGSSWYFLRYMDRTTTRHPSRMRRRNTGVRSTGTTAAWSTPRCTCSIPASGTSSSTTSASSTRRSPMPSARATV
;
A
#
# COMPACT_ATOMS: atom_id res chain seq x y z
N ASP A 1 -19.67 22.83 -2.05
CA ASP A 1 -19.97 21.39 -1.90
C ASP A 1 -21.28 21.30 -1.11
N GLN A 2 -22.20 20.40 -1.48
CA GLN A 2 -23.45 20.20 -0.76
C GLN A 2 -23.24 19.68 0.67
N ARG A 3 -22.30 18.75 0.86
CA ARG A 3 -22.02 18.17 2.19
C ARG A 3 -21.51 19.23 3.16
N ASP A 4 -20.70 20.16 2.67
CA ASP A 4 -20.16 21.27 3.46
C ASP A 4 -21.24 22.31 3.79
N TRP A 5 -22.17 22.58 2.86
CA TRP A 5 -23.31 23.47 3.10
C TRP A 5 -24.26 22.88 4.16
N ASP A 6 -24.60 21.59 4.07
CA ASP A 6 -25.45 20.92 5.07
C ASP A 6 -24.81 20.97 6.46
N PHE A 7 -23.49 20.75 6.53
CA PHE A 7 -22.71 20.85 7.77
C PHE A 7 -22.72 22.28 8.32
N ALA A 8 -22.40 23.28 7.49
CA ALA A 8 -22.36 24.68 7.91
C ALA A 8 -23.72 25.18 8.41
N THR A 9 -24.81 24.84 7.71
CA THR A 9 -26.18 25.18 8.10
C THR A 9 -26.56 24.55 9.44
N LYS A 10 -26.21 23.27 9.66
CA LYS A 10 -26.51 22.58 10.91
C LYS A 10 -25.76 23.16 12.12
N PHE A 11 -24.53 23.63 11.92
CA PHE A 11 -23.67 24.14 12.99
C PHE A 11 -23.61 25.67 13.07
N GLY A 12 -24.38 26.38 12.22
CA GLY A 12 -24.39 27.85 12.20
C GLY A 12 -23.06 28.48 11.77
N LEU A 13 -22.29 27.81 10.92
CA LEU A 13 -21.03 28.32 10.40
C LEU A 13 -21.28 29.32 9.25
N PRO A 14 -20.39 30.31 9.05
CA PRO A 14 -20.53 31.28 7.98
C PRO A 14 -20.40 30.63 6.60
N ILE A 15 -21.35 30.94 5.71
CA ILE A 15 -21.37 30.49 4.31
C ILE A 15 -21.05 31.71 3.44
N VAL A 16 -19.91 31.67 2.75
CA VAL A 16 -19.43 32.77 1.89
C VAL A 16 -19.54 32.36 0.42
N GLU A 17 -20.19 33.20 -0.38
CA GLU A 17 -20.27 33.03 -1.82
C GLU A 17 -18.92 33.38 -2.46
N VAL A 18 -18.33 32.41 -3.19
CA VAL A 18 -17.08 32.58 -3.95
C VAL A 18 -17.25 32.41 -5.46
N VAL A 19 -18.40 31.90 -5.90
CA VAL A 19 -18.77 31.75 -7.31
C VAL A 19 -20.14 32.36 -7.51
N LYS A 20 -20.24 33.33 -8.42
CA LYS A 20 -21.47 34.07 -8.70
C LYS A 20 -22.51 33.19 -9.38
N GLY A 21 -23.76 33.30 -8.97
CA GLY A 21 -24.91 32.84 -9.77
C GLY A 21 -25.96 32.01 -9.03
N GLY A 22 -25.82 31.80 -7.72
CA GLY A 22 -26.78 31.04 -6.92
C GLY A 22 -27.23 31.75 -5.66
N ASP A 23 -28.37 31.34 -5.13
CA ASP A 23 -28.86 31.79 -3.83
C ASP A 23 -28.31 30.86 -2.72
N ILE A 24 -27.19 31.26 -2.12
CA ILE A 24 -26.50 30.51 -1.06
C ILE A 24 -27.34 30.31 0.20
N THR A 25 -28.45 31.04 0.36
CA THR A 25 -29.34 30.93 1.53
C THR A 25 -30.30 29.74 1.44
N LYS A 26 -30.52 29.20 0.23
CA LYS A 26 -31.46 28.09 0.00
C LYS A 26 -30.76 26.76 -0.23
N GLU A 27 -29.67 26.76 -0.99
CA GLU A 27 -28.96 25.53 -1.36
C GLU A 27 -27.48 25.78 -1.69
N ALA A 28 -26.70 24.72 -1.74
CA ALA A 28 -25.33 24.81 -2.20
C ALA A 28 -25.30 25.06 -3.72
N PHE A 29 -24.80 26.21 -4.12
CA PHE A 29 -24.62 26.49 -5.54
C PHE A 29 -23.44 25.67 -6.09
N THR A 30 -23.74 24.69 -6.94
CA THR A 30 -22.73 23.93 -7.69
C THR A 30 -23.01 24.07 -9.19
N LEU A 31 -22.13 24.79 -9.90
CA LEU A 31 -22.12 24.74 -11.36
C LEU A 31 -21.42 23.46 -11.79
N LYS A 32 -22.08 22.69 -12.68
CA LYS A 32 -21.45 21.54 -13.34
C LYS A 32 -20.51 21.96 -14.46
N ASP A 33 -20.69 23.19 -14.95
CA ASP A 33 -19.90 23.78 -16.02
C ASP A 33 -18.91 24.78 -15.38
N ASP A 34 -17.63 24.73 -15.76
CA ASP A 34 -16.56 25.60 -15.23
C ASP A 34 -16.70 27.09 -15.66
N THR A 35 -17.91 27.51 -16.05
CA THR A 35 -18.28 28.84 -16.54
C THR A 35 -18.59 29.83 -15.42
N GLY A 36 -18.61 29.38 -14.17
CA GLY A 36 -18.81 30.23 -13.01
C GLY A 36 -17.78 31.35 -12.93
N ILE A 37 -18.21 32.55 -12.53
CA ILE A 37 -17.34 33.71 -12.33
C ILE A 37 -16.99 33.81 -10.84
N MET A 38 -15.70 33.91 -10.54
CA MET A 38 -15.20 34.03 -9.17
C MET A 38 -15.52 35.42 -8.58
N VAL A 39 -16.00 35.44 -7.33
CA VAL A 39 -16.29 36.64 -6.53
C VAL A 39 -15.72 36.48 -5.11
N ASN A 40 -15.55 37.57 -4.36
CA ASN A 40 -15.02 37.58 -2.98
C ASN A 40 -13.68 36.82 -2.78
N SER A 41 -12.88 36.68 -3.83
CA SER A 41 -11.68 35.81 -3.89
C SER A 41 -10.40 36.57 -4.26
N GLY A 42 -10.34 37.88 -3.94
CA GLY A 42 -9.14 38.71 -4.14
C GLY A 42 -8.70 38.79 -5.61
N PHE A 43 -7.47 38.34 -5.90
CA PHE A 43 -6.86 38.40 -7.25
C PHE A 43 -7.55 37.49 -8.28
N LEU A 44 -8.37 36.54 -7.84
CA LEU A 44 -9.13 35.63 -8.70
C LEU A 44 -10.46 36.23 -9.16
N ASN A 45 -10.88 37.38 -8.60
CA ASN A 45 -12.15 38.00 -8.92
C ASN A 45 -12.29 38.30 -10.42
N GLY A 46 -13.43 37.93 -11.01
CA GLY A 46 -13.73 38.14 -12.43
C GLY A 46 -13.19 37.07 -13.38
N MET A 47 -12.33 36.16 -12.91
CA MET A 47 -11.89 34.99 -13.68
C MET A 47 -12.98 33.92 -13.72
N THR A 48 -12.96 33.09 -14.77
CA THR A 48 -13.77 31.86 -14.80
C THR A 48 -13.16 30.78 -13.91
N VAL A 49 -13.96 29.83 -13.40
CA VAL A 49 -13.45 28.70 -12.58
C VAL A 49 -12.35 27.94 -13.32
N LYS A 50 -12.49 27.75 -14.63
CA LYS A 50 -11.49 27.07 -15.48
C LYS A 50 -10.13 27.76 -15.47
N GLU A 51 -10.10 29.09 -15.41
CA GLU A 51 -8.88 29.90 -15.37
C GLU A 51 -8.37 30.09 -13.93
N ALA A 52 -9.28 30.15 -12.96
CA ALA A 52 -8.95 30.37 -11.55
C ALA A 52 -8.23 29.17 -10.93
N ILE A 53 -8.59 27.93 -11.29
CA ILE A 53 -7.93 26.71 -10.77
C ILE A 53 -6.41 26.70 -11.06
N PRO A 54 -5.95 26.85 -12.32
CA PRO A 54 -4.51 26.87 -12.60
C PRO A 54 -3.81 28.09 -11.98
N ALA A 55 -4.43 29.28 -11.99
CA ALA A 55 -3.86 30.48 -11.37
C ALA A 55 -3.65 30.31 -9.85
N MET A 56 -4.63 29.73 -9.16
CA MET A 56 -4.55 29.45 -7.72
C MET A 56 -3.48 28.39 -7.40
N LYS A 57 -3.34 27.34 -8.23
CA LYS A 57 -2.28 26.33 -8.07
C LYS A 57 -0.90 26.96 -8.16
N GLN A 58 -0.67 27.79 -9.19
CA GLN A 58 0.61 28.49 -9.36
C GLN A 58 0.90 29.41 -8.18
N TYR A 59 -0.08 30.22 -7.76
CA TYR A 59 0.08 31.11 -6.61
C TYR A 59 0.38 30.34 -5.31
N ALA A 60 -0.28 29.20 -5.07
CA ALA A 60 -0.03 28.38 -3.89
C ALA A 60 1.42 27.84 -3.82
N VAL A 61 1.98 27.49 -4.98
CA VAL A 61 3.37 27.03 -5.12
C VAL A 61 4.34 28.19 -4.91
N GLU A 62 4.09 29.35 -5.54
CA GLU A 62 4.93 30.54 -5.41
C GLU A 62 5.00 31.06 -3.96
N GLN A 63 3.89 30.96 -3.23
CA GLN A 63 3.81 31.35 -1.81
C GLN A 63 4.35 30.27 -0.85
N GLY A 64 4.66 29.07 -1.33
CA GLY A 64 5.30 28.02 -0.54
C GLY A 64 4.41 27.26 0.46
N TRP A 65 3.09 27.45 0.43
CA TRP A 65 2.15 26.73 1.29
C TRP A 65 1.42 25.58 0.58
N GLY A 66 1.61 25.40 -0.72
CA GLY A 66 0.95 24.35 -1.51
C GLY A 66 1.83 23.74 -2.60
N HIS A 67 1.42 22.56 -3.07
CA HIS A 67 1.98 21.90 -4.24
C HIS A 67 0.90 21.10 -4.97
N GLU A 68 1.10 20.82 -6.26
CA GLU A 68 0.16 20.03 -7.03
C GLU A 68 0.20 18.55 -6.62
N LYS A 69 -0.98 17.95 -6.48
CA LYS A 69 -1.14 16.54 -6.15
C LYS A 69 -2.22 15.90 -7.00
N VAL A 70 -1.87 14.80 -7.66
CA VAL A 70 -2.83 13.93 -8.35
C VAL A 70 -3.37 12.92 -7.35
N ASN A 71 -4.69 12.84 -7.24
CA ASN A 71 -5.36 11.87 -6.38
C ASN A 71 -6.22 10.93 -7.24
N TYR A 72 -6.23 9.66 -6.85
CA TYR A 72 -7.08 8.64 -7.46
C TYR A 72 -8.19 8.25 -6.50
N LYS A 73 -9.39 8.01 -7.04
CA LYS A 73 -10.49 7.40 -6.27
C LYS A 73 -10.21 5.92 -5.97
N LEU A 74 -9.35 5.29 -6.77
CA LEU A 74 -8.88 3.92 -6.57
C LEU A 74 -8.14 3.82 -5.23
N ARG A 75 -8.45 2.77 -4.47
CA ARG A 75 -7.82 2.45 -3.20
C ARG A 75 -6.98 1.19 -3.35
N ASP A 76 -6.03 1.03 -2.43
CA ASP A 76 -5.26 -0.20 -2.34
C ASP A 76 -6.17 -1.40 -2.12
N TRP A 77 -5.73 -2.52 -2.66
CA TRP A 77 -6.51 -3.73 -2.64
C TRP A 77 -6.35 -4.47 -1.31
N VAL A 78 -7.40 -4.46 -0.50
CA VAL A 78 -7.46 -5.29 0.71
C VAL A 78 -7.50 -6.76 0.33
N PHE A 79 -6.37 -7.44 0.50
CA PHE A 79 -6.09 -8.76 -0.05
C PHE A 79 -6.19 -9.91 0.96
N SER A 80 -6.39 -9.65 2.24
CA SER A 80 -6.51 -10.70 3.26
C SER A 80 -7.98 -10.97 3.62
N ARG A 81 -8.32 -12.22 3.94
CA ARG A 81 -9.67 -12.63 4.38
C ARG A 81 -9.57 -13.58 5.56
N GLN A 82 -10.38 -13.32 6.59
CA GLN A 82 -10.51 -14.16 7.79
C GLN A 82 -11.45 -15.34 7.51
N ARG A 83 -11.11 -16.17 6.53
CA ARG A 83 -11.91 -17.34 6.13
C ARG A 83 -11.00 -18.56 6.05
N TYR A 84 -11.59 -19.74 6.24
CA TYR A 84 -10.85 -20.98 6.03
C TYR A 84 -10.68 -21.30 4.54
N TRP A 85 -11.73 -21.12 3.72
CA TRP A 85 -11.72 -21.55 2.31
C TRP A 85 -11.11 -20.50 1.38
N GLY A 86 -9.79 -20.55 1.25
CA GLY A 86 -8.99 -19.75 0.32
C GLY A 86 -7.52 -20.15 0.35
N GLU A 87 -6.73 -19.71 -0.63
CA GLU A 87 -5.31 -20.05 -0.65
C GLU A 87 -4.56 -19.39 0.52
N PRO A 88 -3.74 -20.13 1.29
CA PRO A 88 -2.96 -19.55 2.39
C PRO A 88 -1.99 -18.48 1.89
N ILE A 89 -1.89 -17.36 2.61
CA ILE A 89 -0.89 -16.33 2.32
C ILE A 89 0.49 -16.86 2.75
N PRO A 90 1.51 -16.91 1.87
CA PRO A 90 2.80 -17.51 2.15
C PRO A 90 3.72 -16.59 2.97
N MET A 91 3.25 -16.17 4.14
CA MET A 91 3.96 -15.30 5.08
C MET A 91 4.00 -15.94 6.47
N VAL A 92 5.07 -15.64 7.20
CA VAL A 92 5.32 -16.11 8.57
C VAL A 92 5.68 -14.91 9.44
N SER A 93 5.01 -14.76 10.57
CA SER A 93 5.30 -13.77 11.61
C SER A 93 6.31 -14.33 12.61
N CYS A 94 7.50 -13.73 12.64
CA CYS A 94 8.57 -14.05 13.58
C CYS A 94 8.75 -12.89 14.58
N PRO A 95 8.78 -13.14 15.90
CA PRO A 95 9.00 -12.10 16.91
C PRO A 95 10.35 -11.37 16.78
N LYS A 96 11.36 -12.01 16.17
CA LYS A 96 12.70 -11.43 15.98
C LYS A 96 12.88 -10.76 14.63
N CYS A 97 12.29 -11.32 13.57
CA CYS A 97 12.53 -10.89 12.18
C CYS A 97 11.34 -10.11 11.57
N GLY A 98 10.19 -10.06 12.23
CA GLY A 98 8.95 -9.54 11.67
C GLY A 98 8.33 -10.50 10.66
N TRP A 99 7.70 -9.95 9.62
CA TRP A 99 7.06 -10.71 8.55
C TRP A 99 8.08 -11.23 7.53
N VAL A 100 8.12 -12.55 7.36
CA VAL A 100 9.07 -13.24 6.47
C VAL A 100 8.30 -14.11 5.48
N PRO A 101 8.61 -14.05 4.17
CA PRO A 101 7.96 -14.92 3.19
C PRO A 101 8.39 -16.38 3.36
N VAL A 102 7.49 -17.30 3.03
CA VAL A 102 7.81 -18.72 2.94
C VAL A 102 8.69 -18.98 1.70
N PRO A 103 9.80 -19.74 1.84
CA PRO A 103 10.65 -20.13 0.72
C PRO A 103 9.90 -20.84 -0.42
N GLU A 104 10.31 -20.60 -1.66
CA GLU A 104 9.64 -21.12 -2.87
C GLU A 104 9.65 -22.65 -2.96
N ASP A 105 10.67 -23.30 -2.40
CA ASP A 105 10.81 -24.75 -2.30
C ASP A 105 9.86 -25.39 -1.27
N GLN A 106 9.27 -24.59 -0.38
CA GLN A 106 8.27 -25.01 0.60
C GLN A 106 6.82 -24.75 0.11
N LEU A 107 6.66 -24.23 -1.12
CA LEU A 107 5.36 -24.05 -1.74
C LEU A 107 4.95 -25.33 -2.50
N PRO A 108 3.65 -25.67 -2.55
CA PRO A 108 2.51 -24.91 -2.03
C PRO A 108 2.28 -25.11 -0.52
N LEU A 109 1.86 -24.05 0.16
CA LEU A 109 1.28 -24.19 1.50
C LEU A 109 -0.11 -24.80 1.38
N VAL A 110 -0.24 -26.05 1.79
CA VAL A 110 -1.49 -26.79 1.74
C VAL A 110 -2.32 -26.45 2.99
N LEU A 111 -3.61 -26.16 2.78
CA LEU A 111 -4.56 -25.98 3.87
C LEU A 111 -4.69 -27.28 4.69
N PRO A 112 -4.72 -27.19 6.03
CA PRO A 112 -4.97 -28.36 6.88
C PRO A 112 -6.41 -28.85 6.65
N GLN A 113 -6.66 -30.16 6.64
CA GLN A 113 -8.03 -30.70 6.55
C GLN A 113 -8.77 -30.49 7.88
N VAL A 114 -10.04 -30.09 7.83
CA VAL A 114 -10.83 -29.75 9.03
C VAL A 114 -12.21 -30.40 8.98
N GLU A 115 -12.73 -30.75 10.16
CA GLU A 115 -14.07 -31.36 10.29
C GLU A 115 -15.20 -30.33 10.25
N SER A 116 -14.96 -29.10 10.74
CA SER A 116 -15.90 -27.99 10.68
C SER A 116 -15.26 -26.74 10.08
N TYR A 117 -15.99 -26.10 9.17
CA TYR A 117 -15.57 -24.94 8.39
C TYR A 117 -16.17 -23.62 8.91
N GLU A 118 -16.91 -23.68 10.01
CA GLU A 118 -17.69 -22.55 10.53
C GLU A 118 -16.77 -21.44 11.07
N PRO A 119 -17.07 -20.16 10.76
CA PRO A 119 -16.37 -19.03 11.38
C PRO A 119 -16.47 -19.11 12.90
N THR A 120 -15.38 -18.78 13.59
CA THR A 120 -15.38 -18.77 15.04
C THR A 120 -16.17 -17.56 15.57
N ASP A 121 -16.77 -17.67 16.75
CA ASP A 121 -17.52 -16.57 17.39
C ASP A 121 -16.67 -15.30 17.58
N ASP A 122 -15.34 -15.45 17.62
CA ASP A 122 -14.35 -14.39 17.78
C ASP A 122 -14.06 -13.62 16.47
N GLY A 123 -14.63 -14.05 15.34
CA GLY A 123 -14.38 -13.46 14.01
C GLY A 123 -13.00 -13.76 13.41
N GLU A 124 -12.15 -14.50 14.13
CA GLU A 124 -10.87 -14.98 13.63
C GLU A 124 -11.03 -16.18 12.69
N SER A 125 -10.08 -16.32 11.76
CA SER A 125 -10.04 -17.44 10.83
C SER A 125 -10.01 -18.77 11.60
N PRO A 126 -10.79 -19.80 11.21
CA PRO A 126 -10.76 -21.12 11.84
C PRO A 126 -9.35 -21.75 11.88
N ILE A 127 -8.49 -21.35 10.94
CA ILE A 127 -7.08 -21.78 10.84
C ILE A 127 -6.25 -21.32 12.05
N SER A 128 -6.61 -20.19 12.69
CA SER A 128 -5.88 -19.64 13.84
C SER A 128 -5.82 -20.58 15.05
N LYS A 129 -6.86 -21.41 15.24
CA LYS A 129 -6.96 -22.36 16.36
C LYS A 129 -6.15 -23.64 16.12
N MET A 130 -5.64 -23.86 14.91
CA MET A 130 -4.85 -25.04 14.54
C MET A 130 -3.38 -24.81 14.85
N THR A 131 -3.01 -24.90 16.12
CA THR A 131 -1.64 -24.66 16.59
C THR A 131 -0.60 -25.51 15.86
N ASP A 132 -0.95 -26.72 15.43
CA ASP A 132 -0.03 -27.62 14.72
C ASP A 132 0.33 -27.12 13.31
N TRP A 133 -0.61 -26.42 12.66
CA TRP A 133 -0.37 -25.82 11.35
C TRP A 133 0.16 -24.39 11.47
N VAL A 134 -0.33 -23.61 12.42
CA VAL A 134 0.06 -22.21 12.61
C VAL A 134 1.49 -22.10 13.13
N ASN A 135 1.89 -22.95 14.08
CA ASN A 135 3.25 -22.91 14.62
C ASN A 135 4.24 -23.49 13.60
N THR A 136 5.21 -22.68 13.21
CA THR A 136 6.28 -23.06 12.27
C THR A 136 7.61 -22.48 12.74
N THR A 137 8.69 -22.82 12.06
CA THR A 137 9.98 -22.17 12.25
C THR A 137 10.14 -21.00 11.29
N CYS A 138 10.85 -19.97 11.74
CA CYS A 138 11.21 -18.84 10.89
C CYS A 138 12.26 -19.29 9.86
N PRO A 139 12.04 -19.09 8.55
CA PRO A 139 13.01 -19.48 7.53
C PRO A 139 14.28 -18.61 7.55
N CYS A 140 14.26 -17.45 8.22
CA CYS A 140 15.41 -16.55 8.33
C CYS A 140 16.31 -16.88 9.53
N CYS A 141 15.73 -17.07 10.73
CA CYS A 141 16.50 -17.24 11.97
C CYS A 141 16.35 -18.61 12.65
N GLY A 142 15.50 -19.50 12.13
CA GLY A 142 15.22 -20.82 12.71
C GLY A 142 14.42 -20.82 14.02
N GLY A 143 14.14 -19.65 14.59
CA GLY A 143 13.34 -19.52 15.82
C GLY A 143 11.85 -19.84 15.63
N PRO A 144 11.08 -19.96 16.74
CA PRO A 144 9.64 -20.17 16.66
C PRO A 144 8.93 -18.99 15.99
N ALA A 145 7.98 -19.30 15.12
CA ALA A 145 7.22 -18.32 14.35
C ALA A 145 5.80 -18.84 14.08
N LYS A 146 4.92 -17.95 13.60
CA LYS A 146 3.52 -18.29 13.30
C LYS A 146 3.21 -17.99 11.83
N ARG A 147 2.56 -18.92 11.12
CA ARG A 147 2.07 -18.69 9.75
C ARG A 147 0.95 -17.66 9.75
N GLU A 148 0.82 -16.93 8.65
CA GLU A 148 -0.36 -16.11 8.39
C GLU A 148 -1.61 -17.00 8.34
N THR A 149 -2.66 -16.58 9.04
CA THR A 149 -3.91 -17.33 9.20
C THR A 149 -4.99 -16.86 8.26
N ASP A 150 -4.83 -15.67 7.66
CA ASP A 150 -5.69 -15.16 6.62
C ASP A 150 -5.42 -15.84 5.27
N THR A 151 -6.48 -15.97 4.48
CA THR A 151 -6.44 -16.54 3.14
C THR A 151 -6.59 -15.47 2.07
N MET A 152 -6.09 -15.75 0.87
CA MET A 152 -6.32 -14.93 -0.31
C MET A 152 -7.81 -14.93 -0.72
N PRO A 153 -8.36 -13.82 -1.25
CA PRO A 153 -9.73 -13.77 -1.73
C PRO A 153 -9.87 -14.59 -3.01
N GLN A 154 -11.10 -15.01 -3.32
CA GLN A 154 -11.44 -15.76 -4.54
C GLN A 154 -10.93 -15.10 -5.84
N TRP A 155 -10.84 -13.77 -5.87
CA TRP A 155 -10.34 -13.03 -7.02
C TRP A 155 -8.84 -13.19 -7.27
N ALA A 156 -8.07 -13.65 -6.28
CA ALA A 156 -6.65 -13.94 -6.45
C ALA A 156 -6.42 -14.99 -7.54
N GLY A 157 -7.19 -16.09 -7.53
CA GLY A 157 -7.16 -17.10 -8.58
C GLY A 157 -7.77 -16.63 -9.91
N SER A 158 -8.90 -15.91 -9.84
CA SER A 158 -9.60 -15.46 -11.06
C SER A 158 -8.90 -14.32 -11.81
N SER A 159 -7.88 -13.69 -11.22
CA SER A 159 -7.12 -12.62 -11.87
C SER A 159 -6.12 -13.13 -12.90
N TRP A 160 -5.81 -14.44 -12.92
CA TRP A 160 -4.79 -15.00 -13.81
C TRP A 160 -5.12 -16.39 -14.38
N TYR A 161 -6.28 -16.97 -14.08
CA TYR A 161 -6.69 -18.30 -14.57
C TYR A 161 -6.63 -18.43 -16.11
N PHE A 162 -6.91 -17.35 -16.86
CA PHE A 162 -6.83 -17.33 -18.32
C PHE A 162 -5.41 -17.57 -18.84
N LEU A 163 -4.37 -17.19 -18.07
CA LEU A 163 -2.99 -17.55 -18.38
C LEU A 163 -2.75 -19.04 -18.16
N ARG A 164 -3.30 -19.61 -17.09
CA ARG A 164 -3.15 -21.05 -16.78
C ARG A 164 -3.78 -21.95 -17.84
N TYR A 165 -4.85 -21.53 -18.51
CA TYR A 165 -5.44 -22.32 -19.60
C TYR A 165 -4.52 -22.52 -20.81
N MET A 166 -3.59 -21.59 -21.06
CA MET A 166 -2.61 -21.73 -22.14
C MET A 166 -1.54 -22.79 -21.84
N ASP A 167 -1.38 -23.17 -20.57
CA ASP A 167 -0.40 -24.16 -20.11
C ASP A 167 -0.92 -24.94 -18.89
N ARG A 168 -1.85 -25.85 -19.15
CA ARG A 168 -2.62 -26.59 -18.12
C ARG A 168 -1.81 -27.66 -17.38
N THR A 169 -0.83 -28.27 -18.04
CA THR A 169 -0.14 -29.48 -17.55
C THR A 169 1.19 -29.18 -16.88
N THR A 170 1.75 -27.97 -17.06
CA THR A 170 3.06 -27.66 -16.50
C THR A 170 3.01 -27.59 -14.98
N THR A 171 3.83 -28.43 -14.33
CA THR A 171 3.97 -28.55 -12.88
C THR A 171 5.00 -27.57 -12.30
N ARG A 172 5.75 -26.85 -13.16
CA ARG A 172 6.72 -25.80 -12.80
C ARG A 172 6.17 -24.39 -13.09
N HIS A 173 6.77 -23.37 -12.46
CA HIS A 173 6.43 -21.95 -12.48
C HIS A 173 5.43 -21.45 -13.55
N PRO A 174 4.36 -20.73 -13.14
CA PRO A 174 3.46 -20.03 -14.05
C PRO A 174 4.17 -19.02 -14.98
N SER A 175 5.32 -18.48 -14.55
CA SER A 175 6.13 -17.51 -15.30
C SER A 175 6.92 -18.13 -16.46
N ARG A 176 7.04 -19.46 -16.53
CA ARG A 176 7.75 -20.17 -17.60
C ARG A 176 6.81 -20.64 -18.71
N MET A 177 5.85 -19.78 -19.07
CA MET A 177 5.05 -19.97 -20.26
C MET A 177 6.00 -19.94 -21.47
N ARG A 178 6.33 -21.12 -21.99
CA ARG A 178 7.14 -21.25 -23.21
C ARG A 178 6.38 -20.48 -24.28
N ARG A 179 6.91 -19.32 -24.70
CA ARG A 179 6.34 -18.47 -25.76
C ARG A 179 5.94 -19.35 -26.94
N ARG A 180 4.66 -19.74 -27.01
CA ARG A 180 4.00 -20.11 -28.26
C ARG A 180 3.46 -18.82 -28.86
N ASN A 181 4.36 -17.86 -29.09
CA ASN A 181 4.09 -16.83 -30.08
C ASN A 181 4.13 -17.53 -31.44
N THR A 182 2.97 -17.98 -31.90
CA THR A 182 2.75 -18.25 -33.31
C THR A 182 2.87 -16.92 -34.04
N GLY A 183 4.09 -16.60 -34.48
CA GLY A 183 4.42 -15.39 -35.26
C GLY A 183 5.41 -14.48 -34.53
N VAL A 184 6.48 -14.11 -35.25
CA VAL A 184 7.59 -13.22 -34.86
C VAL A 184 8.73 -13.90 -34.09
N ARG A 185 9.73 -14.37 -34.86
CA ARG A 185 11.10 -14.56 -34.37
C ARG A 185 11.60 -13.22 -33.85
N SER A 186 11.94 -13.14 -32.57
CA SER A 186 12.83 -12.11 -32.04
C SER A 186 14.03 -12.82 -31.42
N THR A 187 15.20 -12.43 -31.93
CA THR A 187 16.53 -12.83 -31.50
C THR A 187 16.72 -12.61 -30.01
N GLY A 188 17.40 -13.55 -29.36
CA GLY A 188 17.53 -13.62 -27.92
C GLY A 188 18.32 -12.46 -27.32
N THR A 189 17.91 -12.05 -26.12
CA THR A 189 18.80 -11.52 -25.09
C THR A 189 18.19 -11.93 -23.75
N THR A 190 18.85 -12.86 -23.07
CA THR A 190 18.49 -13.33 -21.74
C THR A 190 18.87 -12.26 -20.73
N ALA A 191 17.88 -11.52 -20.21
CA ALA A 191 18.05 -10.71 -19.01
C ALA A 191 17.87 -11.61 -17.79
N ALA A 192 18.98 -11.96 -17.14
CA ALA A 192 18.98 -12.67 -15.87
C ALA A 192 18.55 -11.70 -14.76
N TRP A 193 17.41 -11.98 -14.11
CA TRP A 193 17.03 -11.30 -12.88
C TRP A 193 17.72 -12.01 -11.72
N SER A 194 18.75 -11.37 -11.18
CA SER A 194 19.44 -11.82 -9.97
C SER A 194 18.57 -11.51 -8.75
N THR A 195 18.20 -12.55 -8.00
CA THR A 195 17.58 -12.40 -6.68
C THR A 195 18.63 -11.92 -5.68
N PRO A 196 18.35 -10.90 -4.84
CA PRO A 196 19.24 -10.55 -3.74
C PRO A 196 19.26 -11.69 -2.71
N ARG A 197 20.43 -12.27 -2.43
CA ARG A 197 20.61 -13.11 -1.25
C ARG A 197 20.43 -12.25 -0.01
N CYS A 198 19.47 -12.62 0.85
CA CYS A 198 19.47 -12.19 2.24
C CYS A 198 20.79 -12.65 2.89
N THR A 199 21.71 -11.72 3.12
CA THR A 199 22.90 -11.95 3.92
C THR A 199 22.61 -11.45 5.34
N CYS A 200 21.98 -12.30 6.16
CA CYS A 200 22.03 -12.13 7.60
C CYS A 200 23.40 -12.64 8.08
N SER A 201 24.39 -11.75 8.09
CA SER A 201 25.70 -12.01 8.68
C SER A 201 25.56 -11.99 10.20
N ILE A 202 25.62 -13.16 10.84
CA ILE A 202 25.86 -13.28 12.28
C ILE A 202 27.37 -13.11 12.50
N PRO A 203 27.85 -12.12 13.27
CA PRO A 203 29.27 -12.07 13.61
C PRO A 203 29.58 -13.10 14.70
N ALA A 204 30.32 -14.14 14.33
CA ALA A 204 30.95 -15.04 15.30
C ALA A 204 32.23 -14.40 15.86
N SER A 205 32.38 -14.54 17.17
CA SER A 205 33.48 -14.11 18.03
C SER A 205 34.87 -14.53 17.58
N GLY A 206 35.84 -13.61 17.65
CA GLY A 206 37.27 -13.90 17.52
C GLY A 206 38.12 -12.82 18.21
N THR A 207 38.72 -13.20 19.33
CA THR A 207 39.73 -12.47 20.11
C THR A 207 40.99 -12.13 19.31
N SER A 208 41.51 -10.90 19.42
CA SER A 208 42.82 -10.59 20.04
C SER A 208 43.42 -9.24 19.62
N SER A 209 44.12 -8.65 20.60
CA SER A 209 45.22 -7.68 20.52
C SER A 209 44.93 -6.19 20.24
N SER A 210 45.31 -5.45 21.28
CA SER A 210 45.53 -4.01 21.46
C SER A 210 46.38 -3.33 20.38
N THR A 211 46.01 -2.11 19.99
CA THR A 211 46.93 -0.95 20.06
C THR A 211 46.17 0.37 20.09
N THR A 212 46.60 1.22 21.00
CA THR A 212 46.12 2.57 21.32
C THR A 212 46.47 3.57 20.22
N SER A 213 45.54 4.42 19.79
CA SER A 213 45.82 5.85 19.56
C SER A 213 44.51 6.65 19.47
N ALA A 214 44.48 7.76 20.20
CA ALA A 214 43.37 8.68 20.31
C ALA A 214 43.49 9.79 19.26
N SER A 215 42.38 10.20 18.65
CA SER A 215 42.21 11.56 18.15
C SER A 215 40.72 11.92 18.09
N SER A 216 40.33 12.78 19.03
CA SER A 216 39.02 13.39 19.17
C SER A 216 38.75 14.42 18.08
N THR A 217 37.54 14.43 17.52
CA THR A 217 36.93 15.70 17.08
C THR A 217 35.41 15.64 17.23
N ARG A 218 34.92 16.30 18.28
CA ARG A 218 33.51 16.61 18.51
C ARG A 218 32.98 17.50 17.39
N ARG A 219 31.80 17.19 16.85
CA ARG A 219 30.92 18.20 16.24
C ARG A 219 29.72 18.40 17.14
N SER A 220 29.54 19.64 17.59
CA SER A 220 28.43 20.10 18.42
C SER A 220 27.13 20.24 17.60
N PRO A 221 25.95 20.07 18.21
CA PRO A 221 24.66 20.31 17.57
C PRO A 221 24.27 21.80 17.60
N MET A 222 23.65 22.31 16.54
CA MET A 222 23.01 23.64 16.53
C MET A 222 21.58 23.58 17.10
N PRO A 223 21.05 24.65 17.72
CA PRO A 223 19.81 24.62 18.48
C PRO A 223 18.56 24.98 17.66
N SER A 224 17.45 24.44 18.18
CA SER A 224 16.04 24.70 17.88
C SER A 224 15.66 26.19 17.93
N ALA A 225 14.89 26.64 16.92
CA ALA A 225 14.16 27.90 16.96
C ALA A 225 12.68 27.65 17.30
N ARG A 226 12.27 28.13 18.48
CA ARG A 226 10.88 28.35 18.87
C ARG A 226 10.29 29.48 18.03
N ALA A 227 9.07 29.29 17.53
CA ALA A 227 8.18 30.38 17.18
C ALA A 227 6.93 30.30 18.07
N THR A 228 6.68 31.38 18.80
CA THR A 228 5.44 31.67 19.52
C THR A 228 5.03 33.05 19.05
N VAL A 229 3.85 33.17 18.45
CA VAL A 229 2.75 34.13 18.67
C VAL A 229 1.55 33.54 17.93
#